data_AF-A0A0D9QGA6-F1
#
_entry.id   AF-A0A0D9QGA6-F1
#
_cell.length_a   1.000
_cell.length_b   1.000
_cell.length_c   1.000
_cell.angle_alpha   90.00
_cell.angle_beta   90.00
_cell.angle_gamma   90.00
#
_symmetry.space_group_name_H-M   'P 1'
#
loop_
_entity.id
_entity.type
_entity.pdbx_description
1 polymer ?
#
loop_
_entity_poly.entity_id
_entity_poly.type
_entity_poly.pdbx_seq_one_letter_code
_entity_poly.pdbx_strand_id
1 'polypeptide(L)'
;MDHLESVHNHIKDPGFLSMLKKKAQENLMSSMNASFAFKTACFAVLFFYLGTLYLKKNNLISRKIFSESDQYHNLQFGNTHPTNDQISRKIFSESDQYHNLQFGNTHPTNDQVEEWKRSTWADWLVKLDEDWKLFNAEIEDDKKEWIEKKEGDWVTLLNDLENKWLHFNPKLDEEYQIDVLSQSETWDENEWKNWISTEAKQLLEADLKKWFTRSAMIYSKWAMNTWNDWKNEKIKEWITSEWKQSEDKYWSNYDEYTLQTLDFEDQKQWYKWKERIYREGVEWKNWIAVRESRFVNSNWNTWSDWKKGKQLQFSEWTETFVDNWIKQKQWLVWNEERKNAADEQKLAEEQVAAPSQHATPVSVEEPAAEAMAA
;
A
#
# COMPACT_ATOMS: atom_id res chain seq x y z
N MET A 1 -40.61 -4.14 45.79
CA MET A 1 -40.20 -3.02 44.92
C MET A 1 -38.77 -2.58 45.21
N ASP A 2 -38.25 -2.85 46.42
CA ASP A 2 -36.94 -2.37 46.88
C ASP A 2 -35.72 -2.97 46.14
N HIS A 3 -35.86 -4.13 45.48
CA HIS A 3 -34.77 -4.72 44.68
C HIS A 3 -34.53 -4.03 43.33
N LEU A 4 -35.50 -3.29 42.78
CA LEU A 4 -35.35 -2.57 41.50
C LEU A 4 -34.75 -1.17 41.67
N GLU A 5 -35.00 -0.51 42.81
CA GLU A 5 -34.40 0.78 43.15
C GLU A 5 -32.90 0.64 43.47
N SER A 6 -32.48 -0.48 44.05
CA SER A 6 -31.07 -0.80 44.31
C SER A 6 -30.26 -0.95 43.02
N VAL A 7 -30.82 -1.53 41.96
CA VAL A 7 -30.16 -1.67 40.65
C VAL A 7 -30.10 -0.33 39.91
N HIS A 8 -31.14 0.50 40.02
CA HIS A 8 -31.16 1.83 39.38
C HIS A 8 -30.14 2.81 39.99
N ASN A 9 -29.87 2.70 41.29
CA ASN A 9 -28.84 3.51 41.96
C ASN A 9 -27.42 2.97 41.72
N HIS A 10 -27.24 1.67 41.45
CA HIS A 10 -25.94 1.11 41.04
C HIS A 10 -25.54 1.48 39.60
N ILE A 11 -26.50 1.74 38.71
CA ILE A 11 -26.24 2.14 37.32
C ILE A 11 -25.84 3.63 37.21
N LYS A 12 -26.22 4.46 38.19
CA LYS A 12 -25.88 5.90 38.24
C LYS A 12 -24.56 6.22 38.93
N ASP A 13 -23.88 5.23 39.49
CA ASP A 13 -22.55 5.42 40.08
C ASP A 13 -21.53 5.75 38.96
N PRO A 14 -20.89 6.94 39.00
CA PRO A 14 -19.83 7.31 38.04
C PRO A 14 -18.66 6.32 38.06
N GLY A 15 -18.41 5.65 39.19
CA GLY A 15 -17.42 4.59 39.32
C GLY A 15 -17.77 3.35 38.51
N PHE A 16 -19.04 2.91 38.55
CA PHE A 16 -19.52 1.75 37.80
C PHE A 16 -19.58 1.99 36.28
N LEU A 17 -20.05 3.17 35.84
CA LEU A 17 -20.08 3.55 34.42
C LEU A 17 -18.69 3.74 33.83
N SER A 18 -17.75 4.35 34.57
CA SER A 18 -16.35 4.46 34.14
C SER A 18 -15.67 3.09 34.09
N MET A 19 -15.98 2.17 35.02
CA MET A 19 -15.48 0.80 34.99
C MET A 19 -16.07 -0.02 33.82
N LEU A 20 -17.35 0.16 33.49
CA LEU A 20 -17.99 -0.44 32.32
C LEU A 20 -17.45 0.14 31.01
N LYS A 21 -17.23 1.45 30.91
CA LYS A 21 -16.64 2.11 29.74
C LYS A 21 -15.18 1.69 29.55
N LYS A 22 -14.41 1.61 30.63
CA LYS A 22 -13.03 1.09 30.63
C LYS A 22 -13.00 -0.39 30.25
N LYS A 23 -13.88 -1.23 30.79
CA LYS A 23 -13.97 -2.67 30.45
C LYS A 23 -14.51 -2.91 29.05
N ALA A 24 -15.38 -2.04 28.54
CA ALA A 24 -15.85 -2.03 27.16
C ALA A 24 -14.74 -1.56 26.21
N GLN A 25 -13.96 -0.52 26.53
CA GLN A 25 -12.77 -0.09 25.78
C GLN A 25 -11.64 -1.12 25.83
N GLU A 26 -11.40 -1.78 26.97
CA GLU A 26 -10.45 -2.88 27.08
C GLU A 26 -10.93 -4.09 26.29
N ASN A 27 -12.23 -4.41 26.28
CA ASN A 27 -12.81 -5.43 25.40
C ASN A 27 -12.82 -5.01 23.91
N LEU A 28 -12.97 -3.73 23.58
CA LEU A 28 -12.90 -3.22 22.20
C LEU A 28 -11.45 -3.21 21.69
N MET A 29 -10.49 -2.81 22.51
CA MET A 29 -9.06 -2.86 22.19
C MET A 29 -8.53 -4.29 22.21
N SER A 30 -8.99 -5.15 23.12
CA SER A 30 -8.71 -6.59 23.14
C SER A 30 -9.36 -7.29 21.95
N SER A 31 -10.59 -6.94 21.54
CA SER A 31 -11.24 -7.51 20.35
C SER A 31 -10.73 -6.93 19.04
N MET A 32 -10.18 -5.70 19.01
CA MET A 32 -9.51 -5.14 17.84
C MET A 32 -8.08 -5.68 17.69
N ASN A 33 -7.36 -5.86 18.79
CA ASN A 33 -6.08 -6.58 18.81
C ASN A 33 -6.30 -8.07 18.55
N ALA A 34 -7.39 -8.68 19.02
CA ALA A 34 -7.75 -10.06 18.71
C ALA A 34 -8.32 -10.19 17.30
N SER A 35 -9.02 -9.21 16.73
CA SER A 35 -9.49 -9.21 15.33
C SER A 35 -8.34 -8.95 14.37
N PHE A 36 -7.38 -8.08 14.74
CA PHE A 36 -6.14 -7.88 14.00
C PHE A 36 -5.21 -9.09 14.16
N ALA A 37 -5.02 -9.63 15.36
CA ALA A 37 -4.26 -10.86 15.58
C ALA A 37 -4.96 -12.08 14.98
N PHE A 38 -6.30 -12.13 14.92
CA PHE A 38 -7.07 -13.18 14.26
C PHE A 38 -7.02 -13.02 12.74
N LYS A 39 -7.03 -11.80 12.19
CA LYS A 39 -6.81 -11.58 10.76
C LYS A 39 -5.37 -11.91 10.38
N THR A 40 -4.39 -11.44 11.15
CA THR A 40 -2.97 -11.74 10.94
C THR A 40 -2.66 -13.21 11.19
N ALA A 41 -3.30 -13.87 12.16
CA ALA A 41 -3.21 -15.31 12.37
C ALA A 41 -3.99 -16.09 11.30
N CYS A 42 -5.14 -15.61 10.80
CA CYS A 42 -5.85 -16.24 9.69
C CYS A 42 -5.06 -16.09 8.39
N PHE A 43 -4.39 -14.97 8.14
CA PHE A 43 -3.46 -14.81 7.04
C PHE A 43 -2.21 -15.67 7.26
N ALA A 44 -1.60 -15.69 8.43
CA ALA A 44 -0.45 -16.53 8.73
C ALA A 44 -0.78 -18.03 8.67
N VAL A 45 -1.97 -18.45 9.12
CA VAL A 45 -2.50 -19.81 9.02
C VAL A 45 -2.92 -20.11 7.59
N LEU A 46 -3.47 -19.17 6.81
CA LEU A 46 -3.68 -19.37 5.37
C LEU A 46 -2.35 -19.49 4.62
N PHE A 47 -1.32 -18.71 4.96
CA PHE A 47 0.02 -18.80 4.39
C PHE A 47 0.76 -20.06 4.86
N PHE A 48 0.58 -20.50 6.11
CA PHE A 48 1.11 -21.78 6.60
C PHE A 48 0.32 -22.97 6.07
N TYR A 49 -0.99 -22.88 5.88
CA TYR A 49 -1.84 -23.98 5.38
C TYR A 49 -1.72 -24.10 3.85
N LEU A 50 -1.69 -22.99 3.11
CA LEU A 50 -1.30 -22.97 1.71
C LEU A 50 0.16 -23.37 1.55
N GLY A 51 1.07 -22.87 2.40
CA GLY A 51 2.49 -23.23 2.39
C GLY A 51 2.74 -24.70 2.74
N THR A 52 2.01 -25.29 3.67
CA THR A 52 2.12 -26.71 4.05
C THR A 52 1.36 -27.63 3.09
N LEU A 53 0.22 -27.21 2.50
CA LEU A 53 -0.41 -27.92 1.39
C LEU A 53 0.46 -27.89 0.14
N TYR A 54 1.16 -26.77 -0.11
CA TYR A 54 2.10 -26.59 -1.21
C TYR A 54 3.38 -27.41 -0.97
N LEU A 55 3.94 -27.41 0.25
CA LEU A 55 5.07 -28.26 0.64
C LEU A 55 4.70 -29.75 0.73
N LYS A 56 3.47 -30.12 1.07
CA LYS A 56 3.04 -31.54 1.13
C LYS A 56 2.72 -32.09 -0.26
N LYS A 57 2.12 -31.28 -1.15
CA LYS A 57 1.93 -31.61 -2.57
C LYS A 57 3.27 -31.63 -3.32
N ASN A 58 4.17 -30.69 -3.03
CA ASN A 58 5.51 -30.66 -3.61
C ASN A 58 6.45 -31.70 -2.98
N ASN A 59 6.40 -32.05 -1.69
CA ASN A 59 7.22 -33.15 -1.15
C ASN A 59 6.82 -34.52 -1.70
N LEU A 60 5.57 -34.72 -2.11
CA LEU A 60 5.14 -35.96 -2.79
C LEU A 60 5.63 -36.00 -4.25
N ILE A 61 5.73 -34.85 -4.93
CA ILE A 61 6.23 -34.73 -6.30
C ILE A 61 7.77 -34.70 -6.32
N SER A 62 8.39 -33.91 -5.44
CA SER A 62 9.83 -33.84 -5.18
C SER A 62 10.39 -35.14 -4.62
N ARG A 63 9.73 -35.94 -3.77
CA ARG A 63 10.25 -37.29 -3.43
C ARG A 63 10.25 -38.25 -4.61
N LYS A 64 9.35 -38.04 -5.58
CA LYS A 64 9.29 -38.83 -6.81
C LYS A 64 10.34 -38.39 -7.85
N ILE A 65 10.68 -37.09 -7.88
CA ILE A 65 11.68 -36.50 -8.78
C ILE A 65 13.11 -36.56 -8.20
N PHE A 66 13.27 -36.38 -6.88
CA PHE A 66 14.56 -36.38 -6.17
C PHE A 66 15.16 -37.79 -6.08
N SER A 67 14.33 -38.85 -6.04
CA SER A 67 14.83 -40.22 -6.19
C SER A 67 15.42 -40.51 -7.58
N GLU A 68 15.08 -39.70 -8.59
CA GLU A 68 15.64 -39.76 -9.95
C GLU A 68 16.81 -38.77 -10.17
N SER A 69 16.88 -37.66 -9.43
CA SER A 69 17.96 -36.65 -9.59
C SER A 69 19.20 -36.86 -8.74
N ASP A 70 19.15 -37.66 -7.67
CA ASP A 70 20.32 -37.96 -6.81
C ASP A 70 21.46 -38.69 -7.56
N GLN A 71 21.24 -39.14 -8.80
CA GLN A 71 22.29 -39.69 -9.66
C GLN A 71 23.19 -38.62 -10.32
N TYR A 72 22.83 -37.34 -10.32
CA TYR A 72 23.51 -36.32 -11.15
C TYR A 72 24.21 -35.18 -10.40
N HIS A 73 24.16 -35.14 -9.07
CA HIS A 73 24.67 -33.99 -8.29
C HIS A 73 26.17 -34.00 -7.94
N ASN A 74 26.96 -34.93 -8.45
CA ASN A 74 28.42 -34.99 -8.18
C ASN A 74 29.26 -34.29 -9.27
N LEU A 75 29.02 -33.00 -9.54
CA LEU A 75 30.00 -32.14 -10.24
C LEU A 75 29.98 -30.73 -9.65
N GLN A 76 30.98 -30.45 -8.81
CA GLN A 76 31.33 -29.09 -8.37
C GLN A 76 31.89 -28.29 -9.55
N PHE A 77 31.48 -27.03 -9.73
CA PHE A 77 32.27 -26.04 -10.47
C PHE A 77 32.37 -24.73 -9.70
N GLY A 78 33.60 -24.21 -9.64
CA GLY A 78 34.05 -23.15 -8.74
C GLY A 78 33.78 -21.72 -9.23
N ASN A 79 33.84 -20.81 -8.26
CA ASN A 79 33.60 -19.38 -8.39
C ASN A 79 34.68 -18.65 -9.19
N THR A 80 34.29 -18.05 -10.31
CA THR A 80 34.87 -16.79 -10.81
C THR A 80 33.75 -15.91 -11.38
N HIS A 81 33.53 -14.73 -10.79
CA HIS A 81 32.53 -13.74 -11.20
C HIS A 81 32.93 -13.01 -12.49
N PRO A 82 32.08 -12.96 -13.53
CA PRO A 82 32.30 -12.13 -14.71
C PRO A 82 31.76 -10.69 -14.56
N THR A 83 32.31 -9.73 -15.31
CA THR A 83 31.91 -8.31 -15.30
C THR A 83 30.80 -7.99 -16.33
N ASN A 84 30.13 -6.83 -16.21
CA ASN A 84 29.06 -6.40 -17.14
C ASN A 84 29.47 -6.40 -18.63
N ASP A 85 30.72 -6.06 -18.95
CA ASP A 85 31.28 -6.14 -20.31
C ASP A 85 31.47 -7.57 -20.82
N GLN A 86 31.59 -8.54 -19.92
CA GLN A 86 31.63 -9.96 -20.24
C GLN A 86 30.21 -10.50 -20.43
N ILE A 87 29.22 -9.96 -19.71
CA ILE A 87 27.79 -10.31 -19.84
C ILE A 87 27.22 -9.82 -21.19
N SER A 88 27.49 -8.58 -21.60
CA SER A 88 27.03 -8.07 -22.90
C SER A 88 27.69 -8.80 -24.10
N ARG A 89 28.95 -9.19 -23.97
CA ARG A 89 29.61 -10.08 -24.94
C ARG A 89 29.02 -11.49 -24.94
N LYS A 90 28.55 -11.98 -23.80
CA LYS A 90 27.91 -13.31 -23.67
C LYS A 90 26.52 -13.34 -24.30
N ILE A 91 25.70 -12.29 -24.15
CA ILE A 91 24.38 -12.17 -24.81
C ILE A 91 24.53 -12.13 -26.34
N PHE A 92 25.51 -11.40 -26.86
CA PHE A 92 25.85 -11.43 -28.29
C PHE A 92 26.33 -12.83 -28.73
N SER A 93 27.09 -13.53 -27.86
CA SER A 93 27.49 -14.91 -28.11
C SER A 93 26.33 -15.91 -28.06
N GLU A 94 25.25 -15.64 -27.32
CA GLU A 94 24.05 -16.49 -27.24
C GLU A 94 23.22 -16.43 -28.52
N SER A 95 23.09 -15.25 -29.16
CA SER A 95 22.48 -15.17 -30.50
C SER A 95 23.35 -15.87 -31.54
N ASP A 96 24.68 -15.71 -31.45
CA ASP A 96 25.63 -16.40 -32.31
C ASP A 96 25.65 -17.93 -32.06
N GLN A 97 25.43 -18.40 -30.83
CA GLN A 97 25.34 -19.82 -30.50
C GLN A 97 24.06 -20.45 -31.05
N TYR A 98 22.92 -19.77 -30.93
CA TYR A 98 21.67 -20.23 -31.54
C TYR A 98 21.80 -20.29 -33.07
N HIS A 99 22.42 -19.27 -33.69
CA HIS A 99 22.68 -19.26 -35.13
C HIS A 99 23.67 -20.37 -35.55
N ASN A 100 24.71 -20.64 -34.76
CA ASN A 100 25.68 -21.71 -35.03
C ASN A 100 25.11 -23.13 -34.77
N LEU A 101 24.20 -23.29 -33.81
CA LEU A 101 23.46 -24.54 -33.56
C LEU A 101 22.46 -24.81 -34.69
N GLN A 102 21.88 -23.76 -35.28
CA GLN A 102 20.87 -23.90 -36.33
C GLN A 102 21.50 -24.03 -37.74
N PHE A 103 22.74 -23.54 -37.96
CA PHE A 103 23.37 -23.47 -39.29
C PHE A 103 24.85 -23.94 -39.37
N GLY A 104 25.42 -24.52 -38.31
CA GLY A 104 26.75 -25.16 -38.34
C GLY A 104 26.72 -26.53 -39.03
N ASN A 105 27.84 -26.94 -39.66
CA ASN A 105 28.00 -28.16 -40.49
C ASN A 105 27.75 -29.52 -39.77
N THR A 106 27.31 -29.51 -38.52
CA THR A 106 26.83 -30.67 -37.75
C THR A 106 25.55 -30.27 -37.03
N HIS A 107 24.41 -30.85 -37.44
CA HIS A 107 23.15 -30.64 -36.74
C HIS A 107 23.28 -31.10 -35.28
N PRO A 108 23.06 -30.22 -34.30
CA PRO A 108 23.08 -30.61 -32.89
C PRO A 108 21.93 -31.58 -32.60
N THR A 109 22.20 -32.54 -31.72
CA THR A 109 21.16 -33.48 -31.25
C THR A 109 20.11 -32.77 -30.41
N ASN A 110 18.89 -33.32 -30.36
CA ASN A 110 17.81 -32.79 -29.52
C ASN A 110 18.21 -32.63 -28.05
N ASP A 111 19.06 -33.53 -27.53
CA ASP A 111 19.52 -33.46 -26.14
C ASP A 111 20.54 -32.34 -25.91
N GLN A 112 21.40 -32.02 -26.89
CA GLN A 112 22.32 -30.88 -26.82
C GLN A 112 21.55 -29.55 -26.84
N VAL A 113 20.50 -29.45 -27.65
CA VAL A 113 19.64 -28.27 -27.70
C VAL A 113 18.90 -28.06 -26.37
N GLU A 114 18.38 -29.13 -25.78
CA GLU A 114 17.71 -29.06 -24.47
C GLU A 114 18.66 -28.70 -23.33
N GLU A 115 19.91 -29.16 -23.38
CA GLU A 115 20.94 -28.78 -22.41
C GLU A 115 21.31 -27.30 -22.55
N TRP A 116 21.47 -26.80 -23.77
CA TRP A 116 21.68 -25.39 -24.02
C TRP A 116 20.53 -24.54 -23.43
N LYS A 117 19.27 -24.89 -23.69
CA LYS A 117 18.11 -24.17 -23.11
C LYS A 117 18.13 -24.16 -21.58
N ARG A 118 18.49 -25.28 -20.95
CA ARG A 118 18.66 -25.36 -19.48
C ARG A 118 19.75 -24.43 -18.99
N SER A 119 20.90 -24.41 -19.67
CA SER A 119 22.02 -23.52 -19.33
C SER A 119 21.63 -22.05 -19.46
N THR A 120 20.94 -21.67 -20.54
CA THR A 120 20.48 -20.29 -20.78
C THR A 120 19.53 -19.81 -19.68
N TRP A 121 18.63 -20.69 -19.20
CA TRP A 121 17.76 -20.37 -18.07
C TRP A 121 18.54 -20.19 -16.77
N ALA A 122 19.50 -21.06 -16.48
CA ALA A 122 20.35 -20.96 -15.30
C ALA A 122 21.18 -19.67 -15.31
N ASP A 123 21.77 -19.33 -16.46
CA ASP A 123 22.51 -18.09 -16.67
C ASP A 123 21.60 -16.86 -16.50
N TRP A 124 20.37 -16.91 -17.03
CA TRP A 124 19.38 -15.85 -16.85
C TRP A 124 19.01 -15.65 -15.38
N LEU A 125 18.82 -16.72 -14.60
CA LEU A 125 18.56 -16.63 -13.16
C LEU A 125 19.72 -16.01 -12.37
N VAL A 126 20.97 -16.27 -12.76
CA VAL A 126 22.15 -15.65 -12.15
C VAL A 126 22.18 -14.15 -12.43
N LYS A 127 21.97 -13.75 -13.69
CA LYS A 127 21.88 -12.33 -14.06
C LYS A 127 20.73 -11.64 -13.33
N LEU A 128 19.58 -12.29 -13.24
CA LEU A 128 18.41 -11.79 -12.53
C LEU A 128 18.71 -11.51 -11.04
N ASP A 129 19.56 -12.32 -10.40
CA ASP A 129 20.00 -12.06 -9.02
C ASP A 129 20.89 -10.83 -8.90
N GLU A 130 21.64 -10.46 -9.93
CA GLU A 130 22.41 -9.22 -9.99
C GLU A 130 21.49 -8.01 -10.24
N ASP A 131 20.59 -8.11 -11.21
CA ASP A 131 19.56 -7.10 -11.48
C ASP A 131 18.70 -6.83 -10.24
N TRP A 132 18.36 -7.88 -9.49
CA TRP A 132 17.61 -7.75 -8.23
C TRP A 132 18.35 -6.93 -7.17
N LYS A 133 19.67 -7.09 -7.05
CA LYS A 133 20.47 -6.33 -6.09
C LYS A 133 20.50 -4.85 -6.45
N LEU A 134 20.64 -4.53 -7.75
CA LEU A 134 20.61 -3.16 -8.25
C LEU A 134 19.26 -2.51 -7.99
N PHE A 135 18.18 -3.19 -8.38
CA PHE A 135 16.82 -2.74 -8.10
C PHE A 135 16.57 -2.53 -6.61
N ASN A 136 16.97 -3.49 -5.77
CA ASN A 136 16.77 -3.35 -4.32
C ASN A 136 17.55 -2.16 -3.75
N ALA A 137 18.74 -1.86 -4.26
CA ALA A 137 19.51 -0.68 -3.83
C ALA A 137 18.80 0.63 -4.21
N GLU A 138 18.30 0.74 -5.45
CA GLU A 138 17.50 1.88 -5.92
C GLU A 138 16.26 2.09 -5.03
N ILE A 139 15.55 0.99 -4.72
CA ILE A 139 14.39 1.05 -3.83
C ILE A 139 14.77 1.55 -2.42
N GLU A 140 15.92 1.15 -1.87
CA GLU A 140 16.34 1.66 -0.56
C GLU A 140 16.62 3.17 -0.59
N ASP A 141 17.03 3.72 -1.73
CA ASP A 141 17.21 5.17 -1.88
C ASP A 141 15.87 5.89 -2.06
N ASP A 142 14.96 5.36 -2.89
CA ASP A 142 13.59 5.88 -3.04
C ASP A 142 12.85 5.91 -1.69
N LYS A 143 13.08 4.91 -0.84
CA LYS A 143 12.52 4.87 0.52
C LYS A 143 13.00 6.04 1.37
N LYS A 144 14.29 6.35 1.32
CA LYS A 144 14.86 7.47 2.09
C LYS A 144 14.26 8.77 1.61
N GLU A 145 14.21 9.00 0.30
CA GLU A 145 13.58 10.20 -0.27
C GLU A 145 12.11 10.30 0.13
N TRP A 146 11.38 9.18 0.11
CA TRP A 146 9.98 9.16 0.54
C TRP A 146 9.82 9.54 2.01
N ILE A 147 10.68 9.03 2.90
CA ILE A 147 10.68 9.38 4.33
C ILE A 147 11.04 10.85 4.53
N GLU A 148 12.02 11.38 3.82
CA GLU A 148 12.41 12.79 3.87
C GLU A 148 11.26 13.70 3.42
N LYS A 149 10.58 13.35 2.32
CA LYS A 149 9.37 14.07 1.89
C LYS A 149 8.27 14.00 2.95
N LYS A 150 8.11 12.85 3.61
CA LYS A 150 7.12 12.68 4.68
C LYS A 150 7.46 13.48 5.93
N GLU A 151 8.72 13.79 6.17
CA GLU A 151 9.12 14.73 7.21
C GLU A 151 8.59 16.14 6.94
N GLY A 152 8.62 16.59 5.67
CA GLY A 152 7.99 17.84 5.26
C GLY A 152 6.47 17.81 5.46
N ASP A 153 5.80 16.76 4.95
CA ASP A 153 4.35 16.58 5.12
C ASP A 153 3.94 16.52 6.60
N TRP A 154 4.82 16.01 7.47
CA TRP A 154 4.59 15.94 8.92
C TRP A 154 4.51 17.33 9.55
N VAL A 155 5.43 18.24 9.18
CA VAL A 155 5.41 19.63 9.67
C VAL A 155 4.15 20.35 9.19
N THR A 156 3.78 20.16 7.92
CA THR A 156 2.54 20.71 7.37
C THR A 156 1.31 20.20 8.11
N LEU A 157 1.25 18.89 8.40
CA LEU A 157 0.14 18.32 9.20
C LEU A 157 0.01 18.98 10.57
N LEU A 158 1.12 19.15 11.30
CA LEU A 158 1.08 19.75 12.63
C LEU A 158 0.59 21.21 12.57
N ASN A 159 1.09 21.99 11.61
CA ASN A 159 0.64 23.37 11.41
C ASN A 159 -0.84 23.44 11.02
N ASP A 160 -1.31 22.54 10.14
CA ASP A 160 -2.71 22.50 9.73
C ASP A 160 -3.63 22.15 10.90
N LEU A 161 -3.22 21.21 11.75
CA LEU A 161 -3.95 20.89 12.98
C LEU A 161 -3.94 22.07 13.96
N GLU A 162 -2.79 22.69 14.18
CA GLU A 162 -2.70 23.85 15.07
C GLU A 162 -3.63 24.98 14.61
N ASN A 163 -3.53 25.39 13.34
CA ASN A 163 -4.37 26.44 12.76
C ASN A 163 -5.86 26.10 12.83
N LYS A 164 -6.22 24.84 12.55
CA LYS A 164 -7.61 24.37 12.61
C LYS A 164 -8.21 24.50 14.02
N TRP A 165 -7.40 24.26 15.05
CA TRP A 165 -7.87 24.21 16.44
C TRP A 165 -7.66 25.53 17.20
N LEU A 166 -6.93 26.49 16.64
CA LEU A 166 -6.82 27.84 17.19
C LEU A 166 -8.02 28.73 16.85
N HIS A 167 -8.73 28.46 15.76
CA HIS A 167 -9.89 29.25 15.34
C HIS A 167 -11.20 28.46 15.42
N PHE A 168 -12.31 29.18 15.59
CA PHE A 168 -13.65 28.62 15.58
C PHE A 168 -13.94 27.97 14.21
N ASN A 169 -14.23 26.67 14.23
CA ASN A 169 -14.64 25.92 13.05
C ASN A 169 -16.15 25.58 13.15
N PRO A 170 -17.04 26.24 12.40
CA PRO A 170 -18.48 25.95 12.45
C PRO A 170 -18.83 24.54 11.94
N LYS A 171 -17.92 23.86 11.24
CA LYS A 171 -18.11 22.51 10.72
C LYS A 171 -17.48 21.43 11.58
N LEU A 172 -17.00 21.77 12.78
CA LEU A 172 -16.32 20.84 13.68
C LEU A 172 -17.20 19.63 14.03
N ASP A 173 -18.45 19.90 14.38
CA ASP A 173 -19.45 18.88 14.73
C ASP A 173 -19.75 17.93 13.56
N GLU A 174 -19.92 18.47 12.35
CA GLU A 174 -20.13 17.68 11.14
C GLU A 174 -18.91 16.82 10.78
N GLU A 175 -17.71 17.39 10.86
CA GLU A 175 -16.47 16.73 10.45
C GLU A 175 -16.12 15.54 11.36
N TYR A 176 -16.31 15.69 12.66
CA TYR A 176 -16.00 14.67 13.66
C TYR A 176 -17.22 13.85 14.11
N GLN A 177 -18.43 14.20 13.65
CA GLN A 177 -19.70 13.59 14.06
C GLN A 177 -19.91 13.66 15.58
N ILE A 178 -19.77 14.87 16.13
CA ILE A 178 -19.95 15.20 17.54
C ILE A 178 -20.92 16.38 17.67
N ASP A 179 -21.32 16.72 18.91
CA ASP A 179 -22.26 17.81 19.20
C ASP A 179 -21.65 18.88 20.12
N VAL A 180 -20.34 19.15 20.00
CA VAL A 180 -19.65 20.04 20.95
C VAL A 180 -20.04 21.50 20.79
N LEU A 181 -20.35 21.95 19.57
CA LEU A 181 -20.68 23.36 19.36
C LEU A 181 -21.97 23.74 20.11
N SER A 182 -22.96 22.84 20.12
CA SER A 182 -24.20 23.02 20.88
C SER A 182 -23.99 22.90 22.40
N GLN A 183 -23.21 21.92 22.85
CA GLN A 183 -22.97 21.70 24.27
C GLN A 183 -22.18 22.86 24.90
N SER A 184 -21.24 23.43 24.13
CA SER A 184 -20.31 24.44 24.62
C SER A 184 -20.88 25.85 24.77
N GLU A 185 -22.14 26.09 24.41
CA GLU A 185 -22.80 27.40 24.54
C GLU A 185 -22.83 27.94 25.97
N THR A 186 -22.91 27.04 26.95
CA THR A 186 -23.04 27.37 28.37
C THR A 186 -21.83 26.97 29.20
N TRP A 187 -20.76 26.50 28.55
CA TRP A 187 -19.62 25.93 29.25
C TRP A 187 -18.86 26.97 30.07
N ASP A 188 -18.52 26.57 31.29
CA ASP A 188 -17.57 27.28 32.12
C ASP A 188 -16.11 26.94 31.78
N GLU A 189 -15.17 27.63 32.43
CA GLU A 189 -13.73 27.42 32.21
C GLU A 189 -13.27 25.99 32.54
N ASN A 190 -13.89 25.29 33.49
CA ASN A 190 -13.52 23.93 33.85
C ASN A 190 -14.02 22.93 32.79
N GLU A 191 -15.22 23.14 32.26
CA GLU A 191 -15.78 22.30 31.19
C GLU A 191 -14.93 22.40 29.92
N TRP A 192 -14.52 23.61 29.52
CA TRP A 192 -13.58 23.80 28.41
C TRP A 192 -12.24 23.09 28.62
N LYS A 193 -11.66 23.21 29.81
CA LYS A 193 -10.38 22.54 30.16
C LYS A 193 -10.50 21.02 30.13
N ASN A 194 -11.60 20.48 30.65
CA ASN A 194 -11.84 19.05 30.66
C ASN A 194 -11.97 18.51 29.23
N TRP A 195 -12.76 19.18 28.40
CA TRP A 195 -12.99 18.77 27.03
C TRP A 195 -11.72 18.77 26.19
N ILE A 196 -10.94 19.86 26.22
CA ILE A 196 -9.70 19.94 25.43
C ILE A 196 -8.68 18.88 25.87
N SER A 197 -8.65 18.57 27.17
CA SER A 197 -7.74 17.56 27.75
C SER A 197 -8.18 16.11 27.49
N THR A 198 -9.41 15.89 27.03
CA THR A 198 -9.98 14.54 26.86
C THR A 198 -10.55 14.31 25.47
N GLU A 199 -11.78 14.75 25.17
CA GLU A 199 -12.41 14.47 23.87
C GLU A 199 -11.67 15.12 22.71
N ALA A 200 -11.28 16.39 22.81
CA ALA A 200 -10.57 17.07 21.71
C ALA A 200 -9.22 16.41 21.41
N LYS A 201 -8.50 16.00 22.45
CA LYS A 201 -7.25 15.23 22.33
C LYS A 201 -7.47 13.91 21.56
N GLN A 202 -8.56 13.20 21.83
CA GLN A 202 -8.92 11.98 21.09
C GLN A 202 -9.23 12.28 19.61
N LEU A 203 -9.80 13.45 19.29
CA LEU A 203 -10.04 13.86 17.90
C LEU A 203 -8.72 14.14 17.17
N LEU A 204 -7.77 14.83 17.81
CA LEU A 204 -6.41 15.03 17.28
C LEU A 204 -5.70 13.70 17.01
N GLU A 205 -5.79 12.75 17.96
CA GLU A 205 -5.25 11.39 17.77
C GLU A 205 -5.94 10.63 16.63
N ALA A 206 -7.25 10.84 16.42
CA ALA A 206 -7.99 10.24 15.32
C ALA A 206 -7.53 10.78 13.96
N ASP A 207 -7.27 12.09 13.85
CA ASP A 207 -6.71 12.69 12.64
C ASP A 207 -5.30 12.16 12.34
N LEU A 208 -4.44 12.07 13.34
CA LEU A 208 -3.14 11.45 13.20
C LEU A 208 -3.25 10.02 12.67
N LYS A 209 -4.15 9.22 13.26
CA LYS A 209 -4.38 7.84 12.85
C LYS A 209 -4.85 7.76 11.40
N LYS A 210 -5.77 8.64 10.99
CA LYS A 210 -6.27 8.75 9.61
C LYS A 210 -5.14 9.11 8.65
N TRP A 211 -4.28 10.05 9.03
CA TRP A 211 -3.11 10.44 8.26
C TRP A 211 -2.12 9.29 8.08
N PHE A 212 -1.72 8.60 9.16
CA PHE A 212 -0.84 7.43 9.07
C PHE A 212 -1.44 6.31 8.22
N THR A 213 -2.74 6.07 8.34
CA THR A 213 -3.42 5.02 7.58
C THR A 213 -3.38 5.34 6.08
N ARG A 214 -3.66 6.59 5.69
CA ARG A 214 -3.54 7.05 4.30
C ARG A 214 -2.10 6.95 3.79
N SER A 215 -1.13 7.42 4.57
CA SER A 215 0.29 7.35 4.21
C SER A 215 0.77 5.91 4.03
N ALA A 216 0.39 5.00 4.93
CA ALA A 216 0.71 3.58 4.83
C ALA A 216 0.09 2.93 3.58
N MET A 217 -1.16 3.27 3.23
CA MET A 217 -1.79 2.78 2.00
C MET A 217 -1.05 3.24 0.74
N ILE A 218 -0.68 4.52 0.68
CA ILE A 218 0.07 5.08 -0.46
C ILE A 218 1.42 4.38 -0.59
N TYR A 219 2.16 4.25 0.50
CA TYR A 219 3.45 3.59 0.53
C TYR A 219 3.36 2.12 0.12
N SER A 220 2.39 1.38 0.67
CA SER A 220 2.18 -0.03 0.35
C SER A 220 1.81 -0.24 -1.12
N LYS A 221 0.96 0.64 -1.66
CA LYS A 221 0.56 0.60 -3.07
C LYS A 221 1.76 0.87 -3.99
N TRP A 222 2.57 1.89 -3.68
CA TRP A 222 3.79 2.17 -4.42
C TRP A 222 4.73 0.95 -4.41
N ALA A 223 5.07 0.43 -3.23
CA ALA A 223 5.96 -0.71 -3.09
C ALA A 223 5.47 -1.95 -3.87
N MET A 224 4.17 -2.25 -3.78
CA MET A 224 3.57 -3.39 -4.49
C MET A 224 3.58 -3.20 -6.01
N ASN A 225 3.27 -1.99 -6.49
CA ASN A 225 3.31 -1.68 -7.91
C ASN A 225 4.73 -1.78 -8.45
N THR A 226 5.71 -1.15 -7.80
CA THR A 226 7.10 -1.15 -8.26
C THR A 226 7.68 -2.57 -8.32
N TRP A 227 7.40 -3.41 -7.31
CA TRP A 227 7.79 -4.83 -7.35
C TRP A 227 7.11 -5.60 -8.48
N ASN A 228 5.81 -5.39 -8.68
CA ASN A 228 5.06 -6.07 -9.74
C ASN A 228 5.52 -5.64 -11.12
N ASP A 229 5.77 -4.36 -11.35
CA ASP A 229 6.21 -3.85 -12.63
C ASP A 229 7.59 -4.42 -12.97
N TRP A 230 8.54 -4.36 -12.03
CA TRP A 230 9.88 -4.91 -12.22
C TRP A 230 9.86 -6.42 -12.51
N LYS A 231 9.15 -7.23 -11.71
CA LYS A 231 9.13 -8.68 -11.92
C LYS A 231 8.41 -9.06 -13.21
N ASN A 232 7.38 -8.31 -13.60
CA ASN A 232 6.66 -8.52 -14.85
C ASN A 232 7.52 -8.15 -16.06
N GLU A 233 8.30 -7.08 -15.97
CA GLU A 233 9.28 -6.71 -16.99
C GLU A 233 10.34 -7.81 -17.17
N LYS A 234 10.93 -8.29 -16.07
CA LYS A 234 11.98 -9.32 -16.12
C LYS A 234 11.50 -10.63 -16.72
N ILE A 235 10.33 -11.14 -16.30
CA ILE A 235 9.81 -12.36 -16.92
C ILE A 235 9.38 -12.13 -18.37
N LYS A 236 8.91 -10.93 -18.71
CA LYS A 236 8.59 -10.55 -20.09
C LYS A 236 9.84 -10.63 -20.97
N GLU A 237 10.97 -10.07 -20.54
CA GLU A 237 12.25 -10.18 -21.25
C GLU A 237 12.56 -11.65 -21.60
N TRP A 238 12.46 -12.56 -20.63
CA TRP A 238 12.70 -13.99 -20.83
C TRP A 238 11.76 -14.62 -21.86
N ILE A 239 10.43 -14.49 -21.66
CA ILE A 239 9.43 -15.14 -22.54
C ILE A 239 9.41 -14.54 -23.95
N THR A 240 9.91 -13.31 -24.14
CA THR A 240 10.01 -12.67 -25.45
C THR A 240 11.37 -12.88 -26.13
N SER A 241 12.28 -13.64 -25.53
CA SER A 241 13.52 -14.01 -26.22
C SER A 241 13.21 -14.75 -27.53
N GLU A 242 13.96 -14.47 -28.59
CA GLU A 242 13.60 -14.85 -29.96
C GLU A 242 13.35 -16.35 -30.12
N TRP A 243 14.26 -17.18 -29.60
CA TRP A 243 14.14 -18.63 -29.69
C TRP A 243 12.95 -19.16 -28.87
N LYS A 244 12.74 -18.62 -27.66
CA LYS A 244 11.71 -19.09 -26.75
C LYS A 244 10.32 -18.71 -27.24
N GLN A 245 10.14 -17.46 -27.67
CA GLN A 245 8.88 -17.00 -28.25
C GLN A 245 8.50 -17.81 -29.49
N SER A 246 9.48 -18.09 -30.36
CA SER A 246 9.27 -18.89 -31.57
C SER A 246 8.85 -20.31 -31.24
N GLU A 247 9.54 -20.95 -30.30
CA GLU A 247 9.25 -22.31 -29.84
C GLU A 247 7.90 -22.39 -29.11
N ASP A 248 7.63 -21.46 -28.19
CA ASP A 248 6.38 -21.40 -27.43
C ASP A 248 5.19 -21.20 -28.37
N LYS A 249 5.31 -20.31 -29.37
CA LYS A 249 4.29 -20.08 -30.40
C LYS A 249 4.04 -21.32 -31.27
N TYR A 250 5.09 -22.08 -31.58
CA TYR A 250 4.97 -23.29 -32.37
C TYR A 250 4.22 -24.38 -31.59
N TRP A 251 4.70 -24.73 -30.39
CA TRP A 251 4.14 -25.82 -29.60
C TRP A 251 2.80 -25.49 -28.94
N SER A 252 2.46 -24.20 -28.76
CA SER A 252 1.16 -23.79 -28.22
C SER A 252 -0.04 -24.13 -29.11
N ASN A 253 0.20 -24.43 -30.40
CA ASN A 253 -0.87 -24.84 -31.32
C ASN A 253 -1.30 -26.30 -31.15
N TYR A 254 -0.60 -27.06 -30.31
CA TYR A 254 -0.86 -28.47 -30.07
C TYR A 254 -1.38 -28.70 -28.65
N ASP A 255 -2.38 -29.58 -28.55
CA ASP A 255 -2.97 -30.10 -27.34
C ASP A 255 -2.89 -31.63 -27.31
N GLU A 256 -3.30 -32.26 -26.20
CA GLU A 256 -3.20 -33.71 -26.01
C GLU A 256 -3.90 -34.54 -27.09
N TYR A 257 -4.88 -33.98 -27.80
CA TYR A 257 -5.62 -34.66 -28.86
C TYR A 257 -4.94 -34.51 -30.22
N THR A 258 -4.44 -33.32 -30.54
CA THR A 258 -3.76 -32.99 -31.80
C THR A 258 -2.33 -33.54 -31.84
N LEU A 259 -1.70 -33.81 -30.69
CA LEU A 259 -0.41 -34.50 -30.60
C LEU A 259 -0.42 -35.90 -31.20
N GLN A 260 -1.57 -36.60 -31.19
CA GLN A 260 -1.67 -37.95 -31.76
C GLN A 260 -1.46 -37.98 -33.27
N THR A 261 -1.54 -36.82 -33.93
CA THR A 261 -1.28 -36.66 -35.36
C THR A 261 0.19 -36.41 -35.69
N LEU A 262 1.02 -36.13 -34.68
CA LEU A 262 2.45 -35.91 -34.84
C LEU A 262 3.22 -37.23 -34.77
N ASP A 263 4.43 -37.24 -35.32
CA ASP A 263 5.32 -38.38 -35.19
C ASP A 263 5.84 -38.53 -33.74
N PHE A 264 6.45 -39.68 -33.46
CA PHE A 264 6.92 -40.00 -32.11
C PHE A 264 8.00 -39.03 -31.58
N GLU A 265 8.86 -38.52 -32.45
CA GLU A 265 9.95 -37.62 -32.03
C GLU A 265 9.40 -36.22 -31.74
N ASP A 266 8.46 -35.74 -32.54
CA ASP A 266 7.73 -34.50 -32.30
C ASP A 266 6.91 -34.56 -31.00
N GLN A 267 6.23 -35.68 -30.72
CA GLN A 267 5.53 -35.88 -29.45
C GLN A 267 6.49 -35.80 -28.25
N LYS A 268 7.66 -36.46 -28.36
CA LYS A 268 8.70 -36.42 -27.32
C LYS A 268 9.23 -35.00 -27.11
N GLN A 269 9.42 -34.23 -28.17
CA GLN A 269 9.91 -32.85 -28.10
C GLN A 269 8.85 -31.91 -27.49
N TRP A 270 7.56 -32.12 -27.78
CA TRP A 270 6.48 -31.39 -27.12
C TRP A 270 6.44 -31.67 -25.61
N TYR A 271 6.57 -32.94 -25.18
CA TYR A 271 6.63 -33.25 -23.74
C TYR A 271 7.84 -32.60 -23.05
N LYS A 272 9.01 -32.61 -23.69
CA LYS A 272 10.21 -31.90 -23.20
C LYS A 272 9.95 -30.38 -23.07
N TRP A 273 9.30 -29.77 -24.05
CA TRP A 273 8.89 -28.36 -23.99
C TRP A 273 7.93 -28.10 -22.82
N LYS A 274 6.87 -28.92 -22.66
CA LYS A 274 5.90 -28.83 -21.56
C LYS A 274 6.55 -28.96 -20.18
N GLU A 275 7.46 -29.91 -20.02
CA GLU A 275 8.20 -30.11 -18.77
C GLU A 275 9.08 -28.89 -18.47
N ARG A 276 9.79 -28.38 -19.47
CA ARG A 276 10.64 -27.19 -19.33
C ARG A 276 9.86 -25.96 -18.89
N ILE A 277 8.77 -25.60 -19.57
CA ILE A 277 7.96 -24.43 -19.20
C ILE A 277 7.36 -24.58 -17.79
N TYR A 278 7.00 -25.80 -17.39
CA TYR A 278 6.51 -26.07 -16.05
C TYR A 278 7.61 -25.86 -15.00
N ARG A 279 8.80 -26.44 -15.23
CA ARG A 279 9.96 -26.30 -14.33
C ARG A 279 10.36 -24.83 -14.18
N GLU A 280 10.56 -24.12 -15.29
CA GLU A 280 10.89 -22.69 -15.29
C GLU A 280 9.83 -21.87 -14.54
N GLY A 281 8.55 -22.18 -14.74
CA GLY A 281 7.45 -21.53 -14.03
C GLY A 281 7.45 -21.77 -12.52
N VAL A 282 7.86 -22.96 -12.07
CA VAL A 282 8.03 -23.27 -10.64
C VAL A 282 9.25 -22.55 -10.06
N GLU A 283 10.38 -22.59 -10.76
CA GLU A 283 11.62 -21.94 -10.36
C GLU A 283 11.44 -20.42 -10.26
N TRP A 284 10.80 -19.80 -11.24
CA TRP A 284 10.43 -18.38 -11.23
C TRP A 284 9.55 -18.01 -10.03
N LYS A 285 8.49 -18.78 -9.77
CA LYS A 285 7.59 -18.53 -8.63
C LYS A 285 8.31 -18.64 -7.30
N ASN A 286 9.17 -19.64 -7.15
CA ASN A 286 9.98 -19.82 -5.95
C ASN A 286 10.98 -18.67 -5.79
N TRP A 287 11.62 -18.27 -6.88
CA TRP A 287 12.55 -17.15 -6.91
C TRP A 287 11.85 -15.87 -6.44
N ILE A 288 10.70 -15.50 -7.02
CA ILE A 288 9.88 -14.35 -6.61
C ILE A 288 9.53 -14.44 -5.13
N ALA A 289 8.97 -15.56 -4.68
CA ALA A 289 8.42 -15.67 -3.32
C ALA A 289 9.47 -15.38 -2.24
N VAL A 290 10.71 -15.85 -2.44
CA VAL A 290 11.83 -15.59 -1.53
C VAL A 290 12.21 -14.10 -1.51
N ARG A 291 12.27 -13.44 -2.69
CA ARG A 291 12.65 -12.03 -2.78
C ARG A 291 11.53 -11.10 -2.33
N GLU A 292 10.28 -11.38 -2.69
CA GLU A 292 9.10 -10.62 -2.28
C GLU A 292 8.96 -10.59 -0.77
N SER A 293 9.19 -11.72 -0.08
CA SER A 293 9.18 -11.75 1.38
C SER A 293 10.24 -10.82 1.98
N ARG A 294 11.45 -10.79 1.42
CA ARG A 294 12.53 -9.89 1.89
C ARG A 294 12.20 -8.43 1.63
N PHE A 295 11.70 -8.13 0.44
CA PHE A 295 11.29 -6.79 0.03
C PHE A 295 10.19 -6.24 0.94
N VAL A 296 9.08 -6.99 1.11
CA VAL A 296 7.96 -6.58 1.96
C VAL A 296 8.38 -6.40 3.41
N ASN A 297 9.18 -7.32 3.95
CA ASN A 297 9.66 -7.23 5.33
C ASN A 297 10.55 -6.01 5.56
N SER A 298 11.50 -5.73 4.65
CA SER A 298 12.35 -4.54 4.72
C SER A 298 11.51 -3.26 4.73
N ASN A 299 10.56 -3.15 3.79
CA ASN A 299 9.70 -1.98 3.64
C ASN A 299 8.88 -1.71 4.91
N TRP A 300 8.34 -2.77 5.52
CA TRP A 300 7.49 -2.62 6.69
C TRP A 300 8.25 -2.23 7.95
N ASN A 301 9.49 -2.70 8.11
CA ASN A 301 10.32 -2.38 9.27
C ASN A 301 10.66 -0.88 9.31
N THR A 302 11.18 -0.32 8.22
CA THR A 302 11.54 1.10 8.13
C THR A 302 10.35 2.00 8.39
N TRP A 303 9.20 1.71 7.76
CA TRP A 303 7.96 2.45 7.98
C TRP A 303 7.47 2.35 9.44
N SER A 304 7.53 1.16 10.03
CA SER A 304 7.06 0.94 11.40
C SER A 304 7.88 1.74 12.41
N ASP A 305 9.19 1.79 12.25
CA ASP A 305 10.07 2.47 13.19
C ASP A 305 9.95 3.99 13.07
N TRP A 306 9.89 4.53 11.84
CA TRP A 306 9.61 5.94 11.62
C TRP A 306 8.25 6.35 12.23
N LYS A 307 7.20 5.54 11.99
CA LYS A 307 5.87 5.79 12.55
C LYS A 307 5.88 5.85 14.08
N LYS A 308 6.56 4.92 14.76
CA LYS A 308 6.66 4.93 16.24
C LYS A 308 7.30 6.22 16.74
N GLY A 309 8.39 6.66 16.10
CA GLY A 309 9.02 7.93 16.42
C GLY A 309 8.07 9.11 16.28
N LYS A 310 7.30 9.16 15.18
CA LYS A 310 6.30 10.20 14.95
C LYS A 310 5.11 10.18 15.90
N GLN A 311 4.67 9.01 16.35
CA GLN A 311 3.64 8.91 17.38
C GLN A 311 4.10 9.51 18.70
N LEU A 312 5.36 9.29 19.09
CA LEU A 312 5.92 9.90 20.29
C LEU A 312 5.98 11.42 20.16
N GLN A 313 6.53 11.93 19.06
CA GLN A 313 6.60 13.37 18.79
C GLN A 313 5.21 14.03 18.79
N PHE A 314 4.21 13.36 18.21
CA PHE A 314 2.84 13.87 18.23
C PHE A 314 2.27 13.93 19.64
N SER A 315 2.49 12.88 20.45
CA SER A 315 2.05 12.86 21.83
C SER A 315 2.61 14.05 22.61
N GLU A 316 3.92 14.31 22.48
CA GLU A 316 4.58 15.45 23.13
C GLU A 316 4.04 16.80 22.63
N TRP A 317 3.85 16.92 21.32
CA TRP A 317 3.25 18.11 20.71
C TRP A 317 1.82 18.33 21.20
N THR A 318 0.99 17.29 21.28
CA THR A 318 -0.41 17.39 21.73
C THR A 318 -0.50 17.84 23.18
N GLU A 319 0.32 17.30 24.09
CA GLU A 319 0.33 17.78 25.49
C GLU A 319 0.70 19.27 25.55
N THR A 320 1.73 19.67 24.80
CA THR A 320 2.19 21.07 24.76
C THR A 320 1.12 21.99 24.18
N PHE A 321 0.46 21.56 23.10
CA PHE A 321 -0.62 22.29 22.45
C PHE A 321 -1.81 22.48 23.40
N VAL A 322 -2.29 21.41 24.02
CA VAL A 322 -3.41 21.45 24.98
C VAL A 322 -3.09 22.37 26.15
N ASP A 323 -1.90 22.26 26.73
CA ASP A 323 -1.46 23.13 27.83
C ASP A 323 -1.45 24.62 27.43
N ASN A 324 -0.95 24.92 26.23
CA ASN A 324 -0.91 26.29 25.72
C ASN A 324 -2.31 26.82 25.41
N TRP A 325 -3.16 26.02 24.79
CA TRP A 325 -4.55 26.33 24.49
C TRP A 325 -5.32 26.67 25.78
N ILE A 326 -5.08 25.92 26.86
CA ILE A 326 -5.65 26.19 28.19
C ILE A 326 -5.11 27.48 28.79
N LYS A 327 -3.79 27.69 28.80
CA LYS A 327 -3.14 28.88 29.37
C LYS A 327 -3.60 30.17 28.71
N GLN A 328 -3.78 30.13 27.39
CA GLN A 328 -4.21 31.28 26.59
C GLN A 328 -5.73 31.49 26.62
N LYS A 329 -6.48 30.58 27.24
CA LYS A 329 -7.94 30.60 27.27
C LYS A 329 -8.55 30.70 25.87
N GLN A 330 -8.05 29.87 24.94
CA GLN A 330 -8.38 29.98 23.51
C GLN A 330 -9.89 29.83 23.22
N TRP A 331 -10.65 29.21 24.10
CA TRP A 331 -12.13 29.18 24.02
C TRP A 331 -12.77 30.58 23.99
N LEU A 332 -12.13 31.61 24.55
CA LEU A 332 -12.61 32.99 24.48
C LEU A 332 -12.58 33.52 23.04
N VAL A 333 -11.50 33.22 22.31
CA VAL A 333 -11.38 33.55 20.88
C VAL A 333 -12.45 32.80 20.08
N TRP A 334 -12.62 31.50 20.35
CA TRP A 334 -13.67 30.71 19.70
C TRP A 334 -15.07 31.27 19.94
N ASN A 335 -15.37 31.69 21.17
CA ASN A 335 -16.66 32.25 21.52
C ASN A 335 -16.91 33.62 20.88
N GLU A 336 -15.87 34.43 20.69
CA GLU A 336 -15.95 35.71 19.99
C GLU A 336 -16.18 35.49 18.49
N GLU A 337 -15.36 34.66 17.85
CA GLU A 337 -15.49 34.33 16.42
C GLU A 337 -16.85 33.70 16.09
N ARG A 338 -17.37 32.82 16.97
CA ARG A 338 -18.71 32.23 16.84
C ARG A 338 -19.82 33.28 16.87
N LYS A 339 -19.73 34.27 17.77
CA LYS A 339 -20.71 35.37 17.85
C LYS A 339 -20.68 36.22 16.59
N ASN A 340 -19.49 36.58 16.13
CA ASN A 340 -19.30 37.36 14.91
C ASN A 340 -19.89 36.64 13.70
N ALA A 341 -19.63 35.34 13.55
CA ALA A 341 -20.19 34.52 12.47
C ALA A 341 -21.74 34.45 12.52
N ALA A 342 -22.33 34.35 13.72
CA ALA A 342 -23.78 34.34 13.89
C ALA A 342 -24.42 35.70 13.55
N ASP A 343 -23.76 36.81 13.90
CA ASP A 343 -24.23 38.16 13.60
C ASP A 343 -24.14 38.47 12.10
N GLU A 344 -23.06 38.05 11.43
CA GLU A 344 -22.90 38.13 9.97
C GLU A 344 -23.99 37.35 9.23
N GLN A 345 -24.33 36.14 9.71
CA GLN A 345 -25.38 35.33 9.12
C GLN A 345 -26.76 35.99 9.26
N LYS A 346 -27.09 36.57 10.41
CA LYS A 346 -28.33 37.31 10.62
C LYS A 346 -28.43 38.55 9.71
N LEU A 347 -27.33 39.30 9.59
CA LEU A 347 -27.26 40.45 8.68
C LEU A 347 -27.47 40.05 7.21
N ALA A 348 -26.92 38.91 6.80
CA ALA A 348 -27.11 38.37 5.45
C ALA A 348 -28.57 37.92 5.21
N GLU A 349 -29.19 37.26 6.19
CA GLU A 349 -30.59 36.82 6.11
C GLU A 349 -31.57 38.02 6.08
N GLU A 350 -31.31 39.09 6.83
CA GLU A 350 -32.09 40.33 6.80
C GLU A 350 -31.98 41.10 5.48
N GLN A 351 -30.80 41.09 4.84
CA GLN A 351 -30.59 41.70 3.52
C GLN A 351 -31.29 40.93 2.39
N VAL A 352 -31.44 39.60 2.52
CA VAL A 352 -32.18 38.76 1.58
C VAL A 352 -33.69 38.82 1.81
N ALA A 353 -34.15 39.08 3.04
CA ALA A 353 -35.56 39.17 3.41
C ALA A 353 -36.19 40.57 3.19
N ALA A 354 -35.41 41.60 2.89
CA ALA A 354 -35.94 42.93 2.59
C ALA A 354 -36.68 42.94 1.23
N PRO A 355 -37.98 43.31 1.17
CA PRO A 355 -38.71 43.39 -0.09
C PRO A 355 -38.13 44.51 -0.95
N SER A 356 -37.81 44.21 -2.21
CA SER A 356 -37.47 45.21 -3.23
C SER A 356 -38.64 46.17 -3.42
N GLN A 357 -38.64 47.28 -2.68
CA GLN A 357 -39.46 48.46 -2.95
C GLN A 357 -38.63 49.47 -3.73
N HIS A 358 -38.30 49.13 -4.98
CA HIS A 358 -38.17 50.12 -6.06
C HIS A 358 -38.20 49.42 -7.42
N ALA A 359 -39.41 49.05 -7.85
CA ALA A 359 -39.70 48.88 -9.27
C ALA A 359 -40.59 50.05 -9.70
N THR A 360 -39.95 51.15 -10.09
CA THR A 360 -40.58 52.15 -10.96
C THR A 360 -40.25 51.75 -12.39
N PRO A 361 -41.22 51.55 -13.29
CA PRO A 361 -40.94 51.21 -14.68
C PRO A 361 -40.43 52.48 -15.38
N VAL A 362 -39.15 52.48 -15.78
CA VAL A 362 -38.65 53.48 -16.72
C VAL A 362 -39.12 53.06 -18.11
N SER A 363 -40.04 53.86 -18.62
CA SER A 363 -40.49 53.90 -20.00
C SER A 363 -39.31 54.04 -20.96
N VAL A 364 -39.28 53.15 -21.96
CA VAL A 364 -38.43 53.23 -23.15
C VAL A 364 -38.88 54.44 -23.98
N GLU A 365 -38.02 55.44 -24.11
CA GLU A 365 -38.08 56.43 -25.19
C GLU A 365 -36.75 56.40 -25.95
N GLU A 366 -36.83 55.88 -27.17
CA GLU A 366 -35.87 56.05 -28.27
C GLU A 366 -36.06 57.47 -28.85
N PRO A 367 -34.99 58.18 -29.22
CA PRO A 367 -34.94 58.61 -30.62
C PRO A 367 -33.54 58.58 -31.28
N ALA A 368 -33.55 58.01 -32.48
CA ALA A 368 -32.94 58.45 -33.75
C ALA A 368 -31.76 59.46 -33.77
N ALA A 369 -30.64 58.95 -34.28
CA ALA A 369 -29.77 59.44 -35.38
C ALA A 369 -29.79 60.91 -35.86
N GLU A 370 -28.60 61.53 -35.91
CA GLU A 370 -27.92 62.20 -37.05
C GLU A 370 -26.61 62.84 -36.53
N ALA A 371 -25.39 62.40 -36.91
CA ALA A 371 -24.63 62.56 -38.16
C ALA A 371 -23.72 63.83 -38.22
N MET A 372 -22.42 63.58 -38.44
CA MET A 372 -21.38 64.43 -39.07
C MET A 372 -20.82 65.64 -38.27
N ALA A 373 -19.52 66.01 -38.31
CA ALA A 373 -18.37 65.67 -39.14
C ALA A 373 -17.05 66.04 -38.42
N ALA A 374 -15.97 65.26 -38.65
CA ALA A 374 -14.62 65.70 -39.05
C ALA A 374 -13.65 64.50 -38.98
#